data_AF-A0A7K3SAN4-F1
#
_entry.id   AF-A0A7K3SAN4-F1
#
_cell.length_a   1.000
_cell.length_b   1.000
_cell.length_c   1.000
_cell.angle_alpha   90.00
_cell.angle_beta   90.00
_cell.angle_gamma   90.00
#
_symmetry.space_group_name_H-M   'P 1'
#
loop_
_entity.id
_entity.type
_entity.pdbx_description
1 polymer ?
#
loop_
_entity_poly.entity_id
_entity_poly.type
_entity_poly.pdbx_seq_one_letter_code
_entity_poly.pdbx_strand_id
1 'polypeptide(L)'
;WRPMFWDGGDDSTEAPARYREALAHATVAVGNIDECAVATGEREPYAAARALLTAGVELAVVKQGPKGVLAVHRDGTTADCPPLP
;
A
#
# COMPACT_ATOMS: atom_id res chain seq x y z
N TRP A 1 -4.60 -2.49 -8.17
CA TRP A 1 -4.00 -3.75 -8.69
C TRP A 1 -4.72 -4.07 -9.98
N ARG A 2 -3.98 -4.40 -11.04
CA ARG A 2 -4.57 -4.72 -12.36
C ARG A 2 -3.87 -5.98 -12.89
N PRO A 3 -4.30 -7.18 -12.48
CA PRO A 3 -3.59 -8.42 -12.77
C PRO A 3 -3.43 -8.67 -14.28
N MET A 4 -4.37 -8.19 -15.09
CA MET A 4 -4.30 -8.26 -16.56
C MET A 4 -3.05 -7.61 -17.21
N PHE A 5 -2.29 -6.81 -16.46
CA PHE A 5 -1.05 -6.18 -16.94
C PHE A 5 0.23 -6.89 -16.50
N TRP A 6 0.12 -8.02 -15.79
CA TRP A 6 1.25 -8.74 -15.25
C TRP A 6 1.26 -10.18 -15.75
N ASP A 7 2.45 -10.66 -16.12
CA ASP A 7 2.63 -12.07 -16.41
C ASP A 7 2.34 -12.88 -15.15
N GLY A 8 1.50 -13.91 -15.30
CA GLY A 8 0.96 -14.68 -14.17
C GLY A 8 -0.30 -14.09 -13.51
N GLY A 9 -0.77 -12.93 -13.94
CA GLY A 9 -2.01 -12.34 -13.42
C GLY A 9 -1.94 -12.07 -11.92
N ASP A 10 -2.93 -12.57 -11.18
CA ASP A 10 -2.98 -12.48 -9.70
C ASP A 10 -1.81 -13.19 -9.02
N ASP A 11 -1.21 -14.19 -9.66
CA ASP A 11 -0.08 -14.97 -9.15
C ASP A 11 1.27 -14.46 -9.67
N SER A 12 1.32 -13.23 -10.20
CA SER A 12 2.56 -12.68 -10.73
C SER A 12 3.67 -12.64 -9.70
N THR A 13 4.77 -13.35 -9.98
CA THR A 13 5.97 -13.36 -9.14
C THR A 13 6.85 -12.13 -9.35
N GLU A 14 6.67 -11.41 -10.45
CA GLU A 14 7.46 -10.22 -10.79
C GLU A 14 6.91 -8.95 -10.14
N ALA A 15 5.59 -8.85 -9.98
CA ALA A 15 4.94 -7.64 -9.46
C ALA A 15 5.48 -7.21 -8.09
N PRO A 16 5.62 -8.10 -7.08
CA PRO A 16 6.14 -7.70 -5.77
C PRO A 16 7.56 -7.12 -5.83
N ALA A 17 8.43 -7.63 -6.72
CA ALA A 17 9.78 -7.10 -6.90
C ALA A 17 9.75 -5.68 -7.50
N ARG A 18 8.92 -5.46 -8.52
CA ARG A 18 8.76 -4.14 -9.15
C ARG A 18 8.15 -3.10 -8.21
N TYR A 19 7.20 -3.49 -7.37
CA TYR A 19 6.67 -2.61 -6.33
C TYR A 19 7.75 -2.21 -5.32
N ARG A 20 8.59 -3.16 -4.88
CA ARG A 20 9.71 -2.85 -3.97
C ARG A 20 10.72 -1.88 -4.59
N GLU A 21 11.06 -2.07 -5.86
CA GLU A 21 11.93 -1.15 -6.61
C GLU A 21 11.32 0.26 -6.66
N ALA A 22 10.04 0.37 -6.99
CA ALA A 22 9.35 1.66 -7.06
C ALA A 22 9.28 2.36 -5.69
N LEU A 23 9.02 1.61 -4.61
CA LEU A 23 8.96 2.16 -3.25
C LEU A 23 10.30 2.77 -2.80
N ALA A 24 11.43 2.23 -3.24
CA ALA A 24 12.75 2.78 -2.93
C ALA A 24 12.99 4.18 -3.51
N HIS A 25 12.15 4.62 -4.44
CA HIS A 25 12.22 5.95 -5.08
C HIS A 25 11.07 6.88 -4.66
N ALA A 26 10.19 6.43 -3.76
CA ALA A 26 9.01 7.17 -3.35
C ALA A 26 9.14 7.73 -1.93
N THR A 27 8.68 8.95 -1.70
CA THR A 27 8.49 9.50 -0.35
C THR A 27 7.08 9.24 0.18
N VAL A 28 6.11 9.01 -0.70
CA VAL A 28 4.71 8.73 -0.33
C VAL A 28 4.22 7.51 -1.11
N ALA A 29 3.62 6.54 -0.42
CA ALA A 29 2.94 5.41 -1.03
C ALA A 29 1.42 5.54 -0.85
N VAL A 30 0.66 5.45 -1.94
CA VAL A 30 -0.80 5.44 -1.93
C VAL A 30 -1.31 4.18 -2.63
N GLY A 31 -2.01 3.33 -1.90
CA GLY A 31 -2.51 2.05 -2.42
C GLY A 31 -3.87 1.70 -1.87
N ASN A 32 -4.63 0.87 -2.58
CA ASN A 32 -5.75 0.12 -1.98
C ASN A 32 -5.26 -1.18 -1.32
N ILE A 33 -6.15 -1.91 -0.64
CA ILE A 33 -5.79 -3.15 0.07
C ILE A 33 -5.07 -4.17 -0.82
N ASP A 34 -5.52 -4.36 -2.07
CA ASP A 34 -4.90 -5.34 -2.96
C ASP A 34 -3.51 -4.89 -3.44
N GLU A 35 -3.34 -3.60 -3.75
CA GLU A 35 -2.03 -3.03 -4.10
C GLU A 35 -1.04 -3.12 -2.93
N CYS A 36 -1.51 -2.81 -1.73
CA CYS A 36 -0.73 -2.94 -0.52
C CYS A 36 -0.35 -4.40 -0.25
N ALA A 37 -1.26 -5.35 -0.45
CA ALA A 37 -0.98 -6.77 -0.27
C ALA A 37 0.09 -7.28 -1.26
N VAL A 38 0.03 -6.86 -2.53
CA VAL A 38 1.08 -7.19 -3.52
C VAL A 38 2.43 -6.59 -3.11
N ALA A 39 2.43 -5.35 -2.61
CA ALA A 39 3.66 -4.64 -2.24
C ALA A 39 4.31 -5.17 -0.95
N THR A 40 3.50 -5.60 0.02
CA THR A 40 3.94 -5.83 1.40
C THR A 40 3.70 -7.24 1.94
N GLY A 41 2.80 -8.01 1.29
CA GLY A 41 2.26 -9.25 1.84
C GLY A 41 1.15 -9.07 2.87
N GLU A 42 0.85 -7.83 3.29
CA GLU A 42 -0.11 -7.53 4.34
C GLU A 42 -1.45 -7.03 3.79
N ARG A 43 -2.56 -7.56 4.35
CA ARG A 43 -3.93 -7.12 4.01
C ARG A 43 -4.56 -6.23 5.08
N GLU A 44 -4.06 -6.28 6.32
CA GLU A 44 -4.57 -5.42 7.40
C GLU A 44 -4.04 -3.99 7.17
N PRO A 45 -4.90 -2.96 7.13
CA PRO A 45 -4.51 -1.59 6.76
C PRO A 45 -3.31 -1.03 7.54
N TYR A 46 -3.28 -1.19 8.86
CA TYR A 46 -2.17 -0.69 9.67
C TYR A 46 -0.88 -1.49 9.47
N ALA A 47 -0.97 -2.81 9.34
CA ALA A 47 0.18 -3.67 9.04
C ALA A 47 0.78 -3.33 7.67
N ALA A 48 -0.07 -3.17 6.65
CA ALA A 48 0.34 -2.72 5.33
C ALA A 48 1.00 -1.35 5.36
N ALA A 49 0.41 -0.37 6.05
CA ALA A 49 0.99 0.97 6.20
C ALA A 49 2.37 0.92 6.87
N ARG A 50 2.52 0.16 7.96
CA ARG A 50 3.81 -0.03 8.64
C ARG A 50 4.85 -0.72 7.75
N ALA A 51 4.44 -1.70 6.95
CA ALA A 51 5.33 -2.38 6.02
C ALA A 51 5.80 -1.42 4.91
N LEU A 52 4.92 -0.55 4.39
CA LEU A 52 5.29 0.51 3.44
C LEU A 52 6.29 1.49 4.06
N LEU A 53 6.08 1.93 5.30
CA LEU A 53 7.03 2.78 6.03
C LEU A 53 8.38 2.08 6.24
N THR A 54 8.36 0.78 6.54
CA THR A 54 9.59 -0.03 6.65
C THR A 54 10.32 -0.15 5.32
N ALA A 55 9.59 -0.11 4.19
CA ALA A 55 10.16 -0.07 2.85
C ALA A 55 10.81 1.28 2.49
N GLY A 56 10.66 2.31 3.34
CA GLY A 56 11.43 3.56 3.25
C GLY A 56 10.62 4.82 2.94
N VAL A 57 9.31 4.70 2.69
CA VAL A 57 8.47 5.89 2.44
C VAL A 57 8.23 6.67 3.74
N GLU A 58 7.94 7.96 3.63
CA GLU A 58 7.64 8.83 4.76
C GLU A 58 6.15 8.80 5.15
N LEU A 59 5.27 8.65 4.16
CA LEU A 59 3.82 8.60 4.34
C LEU A 59 3.22 7.41 3.59
N ALA A 60 2.46 6.58 4.29
CA ALA A 60 1.68 5.51 3.72
C ALA A 60 0.18 5.83 3.80
N VAL A 61 -0.53 5.76 2.67
CA VAL A 61 -1.97 5.98 2.56
C VAL A 61 -2.64 4.71 2.03
N VAL A 62 -3.49 4.11 2.85
CA VAL A 62 -4.20 2.87 2.54
C VAL A 62 -5.69 3.14 2.36
N LYS A 63 -6.17 2.98 1.12
CA LYS A 63 -7.58 3.11 0.74
C LYS A 63 -8.31 1.81 1.08
N GLN A 64 -9.36 1.92 1.87
CA GLN A 64 -10.12 0.79 2.42
C GLN A 64 -11.53 0.65 1.79
N GLY A 65 -11.78 1.36 0.68
CA GLY A 65 -13.08 1.39 0.02
C GLY A 65 -14.15 2.01 0.93
N PRO A 66 -15.25 1.30 1.25
CA PRO A 66 -16.34 1.84 2.07
C PRO A 66 -15.93 2.09 3.54
N LYS A 67 -14.75 1.65 3.97
CA LYS A 67 -14.22 1.94 5.31
C LYS A 67 -13.42 3.25 5.36
N GLY A 68 -13.28 3.97 4.25
CA GLY A 68 -12.53 5.23 4.20
C GLY A 68 -11.04 5.03 3.88
N VAL A 69 -10.21 5.90 4.45
CA VAL A 69 -8.76 5.97 4.15
C VAL A 69 -7.96 6.11 5.43
N LEU A 70 -6.94 5.27 5.58
CA LEU A 70 -5.94 5.38 6.64
C LEU A 70 -4.68 6.06 6.09
N ALA A 71 -4.14 7.03 6.82
CA ALA A 71 -2.83 7.61 6.57
C ALA A 71 -1.93 7.45 7.80
N VAL A 72 -0.70 6.97 7.60
CA VAL A 72 0.30 6.79 8.66
C VAL A 72 1.61 7.42 8.20
N HIS A 73 2.09 8.40 8.97
CA HIS A 73 3.37 9.06 8.75
C HIS A 73 4.46 8.41 9.62
N ARG A 74 5.72 8.46 9.17
CA ARG A 74 6.86 7.84 9.84
C ARG A 74 7.18 8.39 11.24
N ASP A 75 6.67 9.57 11.59
CA ASP A 75 6.79 10.15 12.94
C ASP A 75 5.76 9.62 13.93
N GLY A 76 4.87 8.71 13.49
CA GLY A 76 3.81 8.12 14.29
C GLY A 76 2.47 8.84 14.18
N THR A 77 2.38 9.97 13.46
CA THR A 77 1.11 10.65 13.21
C THR A 77 0.21 9.78 12.34
N THR A 78 -1.05 9.62 12.76
CA THR A 78 -2.06 8.85 12.03
C THR A 78 -3.30 9.68 11.78
N ALA A 79 -3.92 9.52 10.61
CA ALA A 79 -5.24 10.04 10.32
C ALA A 79 -6.13 8.93 9.75
N ASP A 80 -7.33 8.78 10.30
CA ASP A 80 -8.38 7.93 9.76
C ASP A 80 -9.48 8.85 9.22
N CYS A 81 -9.76 8.75 7.92
CA CYS A 81 -10.76 9.56 7.24
C CYS A 81 -11.93 8.67 6.82
N PRO A 82 -13.14 8.84 7.39
CA PRO A 82 -14.31 8.05 7.02
C PRO A 82 -14.75 8.37 5.57
N PRO A 83 -15.51 7.48 4.92
CA PRO A 83 -16.09 7.77 3.61
C PRO A 83 -17.07 8.96 3.69
N LEU A 84 -17.21 9.69 2.58
CA LEU A 84 -18.25 10.72 2.45
C LEU A 84 -19.60 10.07 2.05
N PRO A 85 -20.73 10.65 2.46
CA PRO A 85 -22.07 10.22 2.06
C PRO A 85 -22.32 10.23 0.55
#